data_AF-A0A930PAP0-F1
#
_entry.id   AF-A0A930PAP0-F1
#
_cell.length_a   1.000
_cell.length_b   1.000
_cell.length_c   1.000
_cell.angle_alpha   90.00
_cell.angle_beta   90.00
_cell.angle_gamma   90.00
#
_symmetry.space_group_name_H-M   'P 1'
#
loop_
_entity.id
_entity.type
_entity.pdbx_description
1 polymer ?
#
loop_
_entity_poly.entity_id
_entity_poly.type
_entity_poly.pdbx_seq_one_letter_code
_entity_poly.pdbx_strand_id
1 'polypeptide(L)'
;MKDWHYYRDPLRVYSPDFDILVSYFNQVYPIIDASDNTERDRFDECFDNWIKKDYWIKIIHNIEVDLINLSKEEQEFLNTFIAWIKEA
;
A
#
# COMPACT_ATOMS: atom_id res chain seq x y z
N MET A 1 -9.45 23.47 3.10
CA MET A 1 -9.77 22.41 2.12
C MET A 1 -8.97 21.21 2.55
N LYS A 2 -9.58 20.03 2.67
CA LYS A 2 -8.87 18.81 3.05
C LYS A 2 -7.91 18.46 1.88
N ASP A 3 -6.60 18.44 2.10
CA ASP A 3 -5.57 18.09 1.10
C ASP A 3 -5.61 16.58 0.81
N TRP A 4 -6.67 16.14 0.14
CA TRP A 4 -6.91 14.73 -0.14
C TRP A 4 -6.58 14.47 -1.60
N HIS A 5 -5.76 13.46 -1.85
CA HIS A 5 -5.45 12.98 -3.20
C HIS A 5 -6.71 12.34 -3.79
N TYR A 6 -7.30 12.97 -4.81
CA TYR A 6 -8.45 12.43 -5.56
C TYR A 6 -7.93 11.81 -6.86
N TYR A 7 -7.95 10.48 -6.91
CA TYR A 7 -7.54 9.73 -8.11
C TYR A 7 -8.69 9.70 -9.11
N ARG A 8 -8.43 10.12 -10.36
CA ARG A 8 -9.42 9.95 -11.45
C ARG A 8 -9.63 8.49 -11.83
N ASP A 9 -8.59 7.68 -11.68
CA ASP A 9 -8.56 6.27 -12.08
C ASP A 9 -8.19 5.40 -10.86
N PRO A 10 -9.18 4.87 -10.12
CA PRO A 10 -8.90 4.00 -8.97
C PRO A 10 -8.30 2.68 -9.43
N LEU A 11 -7.26 2.20 -8.74
CA LEU A 11 -6.72 0.87 -8.95
C LEU A 11 -7.71 -0.17 -8.41
N ARG A 12 -8.19 -1.05 -9.29
CA ARG A 12 -9.03 -2.20 -8.91
C ARG A 12 -8.15 -3.41 -8.65
N VAL A 13 -8.22 -3.95 -7.44
CA VAL A 13 -7.47 -5.14 -7.01
C VAL A 13 -8.47 -6.24 -6.63
N TYR A 14 -8.23 -7.48 -7.07
CA TYR A 14 -9.06 -8.63 -6.69
C TYR A 14 -8.52 -9.30 -5.43
N SER A 15 -9.35 -10.11 -4.75
CA SER A 15 -9.00 -10.71 -3.45
C SER A 15 -7.63 -11.41 -3.41
N PRO A 16 -7.23 -12.22 -4.41
CA PRO A 16 -5.92 -12.89 -4.35
C PRO A 16 -4.75 -11.91 -4.36
N ASP A 17 -4.82 -10.88 -5.19
CA ASP A 17 -3.80 -9.83 -5.30
C ASP A 17 -3.80 -8.91 -4.08
N PHE A 18 -4.98 -8.72 -3.47
CA PHE A 18 -5.15 -7.94 -2.26
C PHE A 18 -4.39 -8.54 -1.07
N ASP A 19 -4.42 -9.87 -0.92
CA ASP A 19 -3.68 -10.56 0.15
C ASP A 19 -2.17 -10.34 0.04
N ILE A 20 -1.63 -10.23 -1.18
CA ILE A 20 -0.23 -9.87 -1.43
C ILE A 20 0.06 -8.47 -0.89
N LEU A 21 -0.78 -7.48 -1.21
CA LEU A 21 -0.62 -6.11 -0.70
C LEU A 21 -0.71 -6.04 0.82
N VAL A 22 -1.68 -6.73 1.42
CA VAL A 22 -1.86 -6.79 2.88
C VAL A 22 -0.62 -7.36 3.56
N SER A 23 0.06 -8.33 2.94
CA SER A 23 1.32 -8.87 3.46
C SER A 23 2.41 -7.78 3.57
N TYR A 24 2.54 -6.90 2.57
CA TYR A 24 3.48 -5.78 2.59
C TYR A 24 3.05 -4.66 3.51
N PHE A 25 1.76 -4.36 3.59
CA PHE A 25 1.24 -3.35 4.51
C PHE A 25 1.61 -3.73 5.95
N ASN A 26 1.31 -4.95 6.37
CA ASN A 26 1.58 -5.40 7.73
C ASN A 26 3.08 -5.38 8.12
N GLN A 27 4.02 -5.37 7.18
CA GLN A 27 5.45 -5.26 7.48
C GLN A 27 5.86 -3.92 8.08
N VAL A 28 5.10 -2.85 7.82
CA VAL A 28 5.42 -1.51 8.32
C VAL A 28 4.62 -1.11 9.56
N TYR A 29 3.62 -1.91 9.95
CA TYR A 29 2.89 -1.72 11.20
C TYR A 29 3.77 -2.12 12.41
N PRO A 30 3.61 -1.46 13.57
CA PRO A 30 2.63 -0.41 13.85
C PRO A 30 2.95 0.92 13.14
N ILE A 31 1.90 1.65 12.78
CA ILE A 31 1.99 2.98 12.14
C ILE A 31 1.22 4.04 12.93
N ILE A 32 1.58 5.31 12.75
CA ILE A 32 0.76 6.44 13.20
C ILE A 32 -0.20 6.84 12.08
N ASP A 33 -1.51 6.65 12.29
CA ASP A 33 -2.57 7.00 11.35
C ASP A 33 -2.55 8.50 11.05
N ALA A 34 -2.60 8.84 9.76
CA ALA A 34 -2.47 10.22 9.31
C ALA A 34 -3.70 11.08 9.60
N SER A 35 -4.86 10.48 9.82
CA SER A 35 -6.13 11.20 10.05
C SER A 35 -6.29 11.68 11.49
N ASP A 36 -5.85 10.88 12.46
CA ASP A 36 -6.10 11.12 13.89
C ASP A 36 -4.84 11.06 14.78
N ASN A 37 -3.67 10.72 14.21
CA ASN A 37 -2.40 10.50 14.92
C ASN A 37 -2.45 9.41 16.00
N THR A 38 -3.37 8.46 15.90
CA THR A 38 -3.39 7.26 16.74
C THR A 38 -2.46 6.18 16.18
N GLU A 39 -1.84 5.40 17.07
CA GLU A 39 -1.10 4.21 16.65
C GLU A 39 -2.08 3.10 16.25
N ARG A 40 -1.79 2.44 15.13
CA ARG A 40 -2.51 1.27 14.64
C ARG A 40 -1.53 0.10 14.57
N ASP A 41 -1.94 -1.06 15.04
CA ASP A 41 -1.06 -2.23 15.19
C ASP A 41 -1.04 -3.16 13.97
N ARG A 42 -2.05 -3.05 13.10
CA ARG A 42 -2.20 -3.86 11.90
C ARG A 42 -3.08 -3.18 10.87
N PHE A 43 -3.02 -3.64 9.64
CA PHE A 43 -3.96 -3.27 8.60
C PHE A 43 -5.38 -3.72 8.96
N ASP A 44 -6.36 -2.85 8.74
CA ASP A 44 -7.78 -3.11 9.02
C ASP A 44 -8.60 -3.13 7.72
N GLU A 45 -9.05 -4.30 7.28
CA GLU A 45 -9.84 -4.45 6.05
C GLU A 45 -11.25 -3.84 6.11
N CYS A 46 -11.77 -3.57 7.31
CA CYS A 46 -13.11 -3.03 7.51
C CYS A 46 -13.15 -1.50 7.53
N PHE A 47 -11.99 -0.84 7.55
CA PHE A 47 -11.88 0.61 7.74
C PHE A 47 -10.81 1.26 6.85
N ASP A 48 -10.87 2.59 6.72
CA ASP A 48 -9.83 3.36 6.06
C ASP A 48 -8.51 3.26 6.84
N ASN A 49 -7.42 2.97 6.14
CA ASN A 49 -6.06 2.94 6.70
C ASN A 49 -5.29 4.17 6.20
N TRP A 50 -5.21 5.24 7.00
CA TRP A 50 -4.57 6.49 6.57
C TRP A 50 -3.05 6.42 6.76
N ILE A 51 -2.35 5.95 5.73
CA ILE A 51 -0.90 5.73 5.76
C ILE A 51 -0.14 7.02 5.41
N LYS A 52 0.82 7.43 6.26
CA LYS A 52 1.70 8.58 6.00
C LYS A 52 2.73 8.27 4.91
N LYS A 53 3.19 9.32 4.22
CA LYS A 53 4.11 9.24 3.07
C LYS A 53 5.40 8.44 3.36
N ASP A 54 5.96 8.58 4.55
CA ASP A 54 7.18 7.88 4.96
C ASP A 54 6.98 6.36 5.09
N TYR A 55 5.80 5.91 5.54
CA TYR A 55 5.44 4.49 5.52
C TYR A 55 5.22 3.98 4.09
N TRP A 56 4.60 4.78 3.21
CA TRP A 56 4.46 4.42 1.79
C TRP A 56 5.82 4.19 1.11
N ILE A 57 6.82 5.04 1.42
CA ILE A 57 8.20 4.85 0.93
C ILE A 57 8.76 3.50 1.38
N LYS A 58 8.52 3.09 2.64
CA LYS A 58 8.97 1.79 3.15
C LYS A 58 8.24 0.62 2.48
N ILE A 59 6.92 0.71 2.30
CA ILE A 59 6.12 -0.32 1.61
C ILE A 59 6.65 -0.53 0.19
N ILE A 60 6.82 0.54 -0.58
CA ILE A 60 7.34 0.47 -1.95
C ILE A 60 8.74 -0.16 -1.96
N HIS A 61 9.61 0.25 -1.05
CA HIS A 61 10.96 -0.32 -0.95
C HIS A 61 10.94 -1.83 -0.67
N ASN A 62 10.11 -2.28 0.27
CA ASN A 62 10.01 -3.70 0.59
C ASN A 62 9.51 -4.52 -0.61
N ILE A 63 8.54 -4.00 -1.36
CA ILE A 63 8.08 -4.62 -2.62
C ILE A 63 9.24 -4.69 -3.62
N GLU A 64 9.93 -3.57 -3.86
CA GLU A 64 11.03 -3.48 -4.84
C GLU A 64 12.18 -4.45 -4.53
N VAL A 65 12.48 -4.71 -3.26
CA VAL A 65 13.49 -5.69 -2.81
C VAL A 65 13.08 -7.12 -3.14
N ASP A 66 11.81 -7.46 -2.96
CA ASP A 66 11.31 -8.82 -3.13
C ASP A 66 11.01 -9.18 -4.59
N LEU A 67 10.77 -8.19 -5.46
CA LEU A 67 10.33 -8.36 -6.86
C LEU A 67 11.08 -9.46 -7.61
N ILE A 68 12.41 -9.55 -7.46
CA ILE A 68 13.24 -10.51 -8.20
C ILE A 68 12.94 -11.98 -7.85
N ASN A 69 12.37 -12.23 -6.67
CA ASN A 69 12.09 -13.57 -6.16
C ASN A 69 10.64 -14.02 -6.42
N LEU A 70 9.80 -13.14 -6.95
CA LEU A 70 8.38 -13.40 -7.17
C LEU A 70 8.11 -13.99 -8.56
N SER A 71 6.92 -14.57 -8.74
CA SER A 71 6.47 -15.00 -10.07
C SER A 71 6.31 -13.81 -11.03
N LYS A 72 6.30 -14.07 -12.34
CA LYS A 72 6.10 -13.00 -13.34
C LYS A 72 4.77 -12.28 -13.17
N GLU A 73 3.72 -13.01 -12.82
CA GLU A 73 2.38 -12.46 -12.60
C GLU A 73 2.35 -11.51 -11.40
N GLU A 74 2.94 -11.92 -10.27
CA GLU A 74 3.08 -11.06 -9.08
C GLU A 74 3.95 -9.83 -9.38
N GLN A 75 5.04 -10.00 -10.14
CA GLN A 75 5.87 -8.87 -10.57
C GLN A 75 5.09 -7.87 -11.42
N GLU A 76 4.30 -8.33 -12.39
CA GLU A 76 3.48 -7.45 -13.23
C GLU A 76 2.43 -6.70 -12.41
N PHE A 77 1.76 -7.40 -11.49
CA PHE A 77 0.81 -6.80 -10.55
C PHE A 77 1.46 -5.73 -9.66
N LEU A 78 2.54 -6.07 -8.96
CA LEU A 78 3.21 -5.17 -8.01
C LEU A 78 3.87 -3.98 -8.71
N ASN A 79 4.40 -4.14 -9.91
CA ASN A 79 4.88 -3.02 -10.71
C ASN A 79 3.74 -2.08 -11.12
N THR A 80 2.57 -2.62 -11.47
CA THR A 80 1.37 -1.81 -11.76
C THR A 80 0.92 -1.03 -10.52
N PHE A 81 0.90 -1.67 -9.36
CA PHE A 81 0.60 -1.02 -8.07
C PHE A 81 1.59 0.11 -7.75
N ILE A 82 2.91 -0.14 -7.90
CA ILE A 82 3.96 0.86 -7.68
C ILE A 82 3.82 2.05 -8.63
N ALA A 83 3.52 1.81 -9.91
CA ALA A 83 3.32 2.88 -10.88
C ALA A 83 2.11 3.75 -10.48
N TRP A 84 0.99 3.10 -10.16
CA TRP A 84 -0.24 3.79 -9.73
C TRP A 84 -0.02 4.66 -8.49
N ILE A 85 0.69 4.16 -7.47
CA ILE A 85 0.91 4.92 -6.23
C ILE A 85 1.97 6.03 -6.38
N LYS A 86 2.87 5.94 -7.36
CA LYS A 86 3.85 7.00 -7.65
C LYS A 86 3.24 8.17 -8.43
N GLU A 87 2.15 7.94 -9.15
CA GLU A 87 1.37 8.95 -9.88
C GLU A 87 0.31 9.66 -9.01
N ALA A 88 0.13 9.19 -7.78
CA ALA A 88 -0.80 9.66 -6.75
C ALA A 88 -0.69 11.12 -6.30
#